data_AF-A0A0S8K795-F1
#
_entry.id   AF-A0A0S8K795-F1
#
_cell.length_a   1.000
_cell.length_b   1.000
_cell.length_c   1.000
_cell.angle_alpha   90.00
_cell.angle_beta   90.00
_cell.angle_gamma   90.00
#
_symmetry.space_group_name_H-M   'P 1'
#
loop_
_entity.id
_entity.type
_entity.pdbx_description
1 polymer ?
#
loop_
_entity_poly.entity_id
_entity_poly.type
_entity_poly.pdbx_seq_one_letter_code
_entity_poly.pdbx_strand_id
1 'polypeptide(L)' 'MHSEKRRRGAEFLARLGIIGELLRALWRRKLWWIIPMIVVLVLFAALLIFAQGSAVAPFIYTLF' A
#
# COMPACT_ATOMS: atom_id res chain seq x y z
N MET A 1 -1.62 -3.15 41.36
CA MET A 1 -1.16 -3.86 40.15
C MET A 1 -2.06 -3.50 38.93
N HIS A 2 -2.20 -2.21 38.56
CA HIS A 2 -3.22 -1.76 37.58
C HIS A 2 -2.75 -0.70 36.56
N SER A 3 -1.47 -0.28 36.56
CA SER A 3 -0.94 0.82 35.73
C SER A 3 -0.27 0.41 34.41
N GLU A 4 0.01 -0.88 34.19
CA GLU A 4 0.72 -1.39 33.00
C GLU A 4 -0.08 -1.19 31.70
N LYS A 5 -1.41 -1.31 31.78
CA LYS A 5 -2.28 -1.44 30.59
C LYS A 5 -2.34 -0.18 29.73
N ARG A 6 -2.04 1.00 30.31
CA ARG A 6 -2.04 2.28 29.57
C ARG A 6 -0.77 2.51 28.73
N ARG A 7 0.34 1.81 29.02
CA ARG A 7 1.63 2.03 28.33
C ARG A 7 1.67 1.43 26.92
N ARG A 8 1.07 0.26 26.72
CA ARG A 8 1.03 -0.43 25.40
C ARG A 8 0.32 0.37 24.29
N GLY A 9 -0.75 1.09 24.62
CA GLY A 9 -1.46 1.93 23.65
C GLY A 9 -0.63 3.14 23.20
N ALA A 10 0.09 3.77 24.13
CA ALA A 10 0.95 4.92 23.84
C ALA A 10 2.16 4.54 22.97
N GLU A 11 2.73 3.36 23.17
CA GLU A 11 3.82 2.83 22.32
C GLU A 11 3.36 2.62 20.87
N PHE A 12 2.14 2.13 20.67
CA PHE A 12 1.58 1.95 19.33
C PHE A 12 1.38 3.30 18.63
N LEU A 13 0.84 4.30 19.34
CA LEU A 13 0.70 5.67 18.81
C LEU A 13 2.06 6.32 18.51
N ALA A 14 3.07 6.08 19.36
CA ALA A 14 4.43 6.55 19.11
C ALA A 14 5.05 5.90 17.87
N ARG A 15 4.85 4.59 17.67
CA ARG A 15 5.29 3.86 16.46
C ARG A 15 4.60 4.36 15.20
N LEU A 16 3.30 4.68 15.26
CA LEU A 16 2.58 5.31 14.15
C LEU A 16 3.11 6.72 13.83
N GLY A 17 3.52 7.48 14.86
CA GLY A 17 4.17 8.78 14.68
C GLY A 17 5.46 8.71 13.87
N ILE A 18 6.30 7.69 14.12
CA ILE A 18 7.55 7.47 13.37
C ILE A 18 7.28 7.23 11.88
N ILE A 19 6.24 6.46 11.54
CA ILE A 19 5.84 6.22 10.14
C ILE A 19 5.38 7.53 9.48
N GLY A 20 4.63 8.36 10.21
CA GLY A 20 4.20 9.68 9.74
C GLY A 20 5.38 10.62 9.47
N GLU A 21 6.40 10.61 10.32
CA GLU A 21 7.64 11.38 10.10
C GLU A 21 8.42 10.89 8.88
N LEU A 22 8.48 9.58 8.67
CA LEU A 22 9.12 8.98 7.50
C LEU A 22 8.38 9.38 6.21
N LEU A 23 7.06 9.29 6.20
CA LEU A 23 6.22 9.75 5.08
C LEU A 23 6.39 11.24 4.80
N ARG A 24 6.47 12.07 5.85
CA ARG A 24 6.71 13.51 5.74
C ARG A 24 8.10 13.82 5.17
N ALA A 25 9.12 13.02 5.52
CA ALA A 25 10.46 13.12 4.94
C ALA A 25 10.49 12.72 3.45
N LEU A 26 9.73 11.69 3.06
CA LEU A 26 9.55 11.29 1.66
C LEU A 26 8.82 12.38 0.85
N TRP A 27 7.81 13.02 1.46
CA TRP A 27 7.08 14.13 0.83
C TRP A 27 7.95 15.36 0.61
N ARG A 28 8.83 15.70 1.57
CA ARG A 28 9.84 16.78 1.41
C ARG A 28 10.78 16.54 0.24
N ARG A 29 11.13 15.28 -0.05
CA ARG A 29 11.98 14.90 -1.20
C ARG A 29 11.25 14.96 -2.54
N LYS A 30 9.98 15.36 -2.54
CA LYS A 30 9.18 15.60 -3.74
C LYS A 30 9.02 14.34 -4.62
N LEU A 31 8.89 13.17 -3.99
CA LEU A 31 8.58 11.88 -4.65
C LEU A 31 7.14 11.79 -5.19
N TRP A 32 6.56 12.91 -5.65
CA TRP A 32 5.24 12.99 -6.28
C TRP A 32 5.15 12.10 -7.52
N TRP A 33 6.30 11.76 -8.12
CA TRP A 33 6.45 10.83 -9.23
C TRP A 33 6.14 9.38 -8.89
N ILE A 34 6.15 8.99 -7.61
CA ILE A 34 5.77 7.63 -7.20
C ILE A 34 4.25 7.45 -7.29
N ILE A 35 3.48 8.52 -7.06
CA ILE A 35 2.00 8.47 -7.10
C ILE A 35 1.48 7.93 -8.43
N PRO A 36 1.85 8.46 -9.62
CA PRO A 36 1.38 7.93 -10.89
C PRO A 36 1.82 6.47 -11.12
N MET A 37 3.02 6.09 -10.69
CA MET A 37 3.49 4.70 -10.81
C MET A 37 2.67 3.74 -9.95
N ILE A 38 2.34 4.12 -8.71
CA ILE A 38 1.45 3.33 -7.84
C ILE A 38 0.05 3.23 -8.44
N VAL A 39 -0.49 4.33 -8.98
CA VAL A 39 -1.82 4.33 -9.63
C VAL A 39 -1.87 3.33 -10.79
N VAL A 40 -0.86 3.34 -11.67
CA VAL A 40 -0.77 2.37 -12.77
C VAL A 40 -0.69 0.94 -12.24
N LEU A 41 0.11 0.69 -11.19
CA LEU A 41 0.24 -0.64 -10.58
C LEU A 41 -1.10 -1.15 -10.03
N VAL A 42 -1.85 -0.30 -9.34
CA VAL A 42 -3.16 -0.63 -8.78
C VAL A 42 -4.18 -0.88 -9.88
N LEU A 43 -4.18 -0.06 -10.94
CA LEU A 43 -5.03 -0.29 -12.11
C LEU A 43 -4.70 -1.62 -12.79
N PHE A 44 -3.43 -1.97 -12.90
CA PHE A 44 -3.01 -3.25 -13.47
C PHE A 44 -3.43 -4.43 -12.60
N ALA A 45 -3.26 -4.33 -11.27
CA ALA A 45 -3.73 -5.35 -10.33
C ALA A 45 -5.25 -5.51 -10.40
N ALA A 46 -6.00 -4.41 -10.44
CA ALA A 46 -7.46 -4.43 -10.61
C ALA A 46 -7.83 -5.09 -11.95
N LEU A 47 -7.17 -4.72 -13.05
CA LEU A 47 -7.36 -5.31 -14.36
C LEU A 47 -7.13 -6.82 -14.33
N LEU A 48 -6.07 -7.31 -13.66
CA LEU A 48 -5.79 -8.73 -13.53
C LEU A 48 -6.89 -9.46 -12.75
N ILE A 49 -7.37 -8.90 -11.64
CA ILE A 49 -8.47 -9.47 -10.86
C ILE A 49 -9.74 -9.57 -11.70
N PHE A 50 -10.08 -8.51 -12.46
CA PHE A 50 -11.23 -8.52 -13.36
C PHE A 50 -11.03 -9.43 -14.58
N ALA A 51 -9.80 -9.57 -15.07
CA ALA A 51 -9.46 -10.44 -16.18
C ALA A 51 -9.54 -11.93 -15.81
N GLN A 52 -9.20 -12.30 -14.56
CA GLN A 52 -9.32 -13.68 -14.07
C GLN A 52 -10.77 -14.20 -14.07
N GLY A 53 -11.76 -13.34 -13.81
CA GLY A 53 -13.19 -13.69 -13.91
C GLY A 53 -13.78 -13.53 -15.32
N SER A 54 -12.98 -13.06 -16.27
CA SER A 54 -13.39 -12.80 -17.66
C SER A 54 -12.94 -13.94 -18.57
N ALA A 55 -13.72 -14.20 -19.62
CA ALA A 55 -13.40 -15.17 -20.66
C ALA A 55 -12.09 -14.87 -21.43
N VAL A 56 -11.36 -13.81 -21.07
CA VAL A 56 -10.06 -13.43 -21.62
C VAL A 56 -8.89 -14.28 -21.08
N ALA A 57 -9.02 -14.86 -19.87
CA ALA A 57 -7.96 -15.67 -19.26
C ALA A 57 -7.40 -16.81 -20.15
N PRO A 58 -8.22 -17.59 -20.91
CA PRO A 58 -7.72 -18.64 -21.80
C PRO A 58 -6.91 -18.10 -22.98
N PHE A 59 -7.19 -16.88 -23.45
CA PHE A 59 -6.51 -16.29 -24.62
C PHE A 59 -5.09 -15.83 -24.31
N ILE A 60 -4.81 -15.46 -23.05
CA ILE A 60 -3.45 -15.15 -22.59
C ILE A 60 -2.58 -16.41 -22.66
N TYR A 61 -3.13 -17.60 -22.34
CA TYR A 61 -2.38 -18.85 -22.38
C TYR A 61 -2.22 -19.43 -23.78
N THR A 62 -3.09 -19.08 -24.74
CA THR A 62 -2.96 -19.57 -26.13
C THR A 62 -1.96 -18.78 -26.98
N LEU A 63 -1.55 -17.59 -26.54
CA LEU A 63 -0.59 -16.74 -27.26
C LEU A 63 0.89 -17.07 -26.93
N PHE A 64 1.12 -18.08 -26.10
CA PHE A 64 2.45 -18.60 -25.75
C PHE A 64 2.53 -20.10 -25.98
#